data_AF-A0A396HRZ9-F1
#
_entry.id   AF-A0A396HRZ9-F1
#
_cell.length_a   1.000
_cell.length_b   1.000
_cell.length_c   1.000
_cell.angle_alpha   90.00
_cell.angle_beta   90.00
_cell.angle_gamma   90.00
#
_symmetry.space_group_name_H-M   'P 1'
#
loop_
_entity.id
_entity.type
_entity.pdbx_description
1 polymer ?
#
loop_
_entity_poly.entity_id
_entity_poly.type
_entity_poly.pdbx_seq_one_letter_code
_entity_poly.pdbx_strand_id
1 'polypeptide(L)'
;MDFKASDKPKKFDSKCDASVKKRDTPTLLDKRLFDDKNTLHISVKKSKVSPYDDIPSLKKERPLVKKSFEECKRYRIVEEKRLQSIKRDIDKCYYELKNKKTQVSCVRRINEIHQKMLEKVKEIHKEFLAKEGKLSLMEDLIGERKQELVTKERELRQVMDNISKQKHFESKLKKFESQEKEFEIQVKDLVSIHKHFESRMKELASKEKQHEALVMEHKSKESEFEGLVKELESKKKDFDIQVEELKSKERQLEGEVQDLESRKNTLDGRQKEIESKKGEFEGRVEDFTSEKMDFEIRLKELETKEKHFEEKVKEFELTKKQHDEGENEFDTSYMDDELSITIDGASEESDILVNLQESSDPSKIVLDVIMNPIIPLPKKGDKVVIIDESRIFMLEQLMIMSPNIKSCVKDEALKLAHELKANIKANTEYSLEVLGFLLILSVYGLFTYFDQDEVLDLFASVAEHKISVELFEKLGFANKVSGKFIIKLVT
;
A
#
# COMPACT_ATOMS: atom_id res chain seq x y z
N MET A 1 22.44 -56.81 -31.78
CA MET A 1 21.88 -58.18 -31.75
C MET A 1 22.03 -58.70 -33.17
N ASP A 2 23.17 -59.34 -33.42
CA ASP A 2 23.72 -59.40 -34.76
C ASP A 2 23.57 -60.80 -35.31
N PHE A 3 22.66 -60.98 -36.28
CA PHE A 3 22.39 -62.27 -36.89
C PHE A 3 22.88 -62.32 -38.34
N LYS A 4 24.03 -62.97 -38.50
CA LYS A 4 24.52 -63.78 -39.64
C LYS A 4 23.97 -63.45 -41.04
N ALA A 5 24.87 -63.05 -41.92
CA ALA A 5 24.64 -62.98 -43.37
C ALA A 5 24.90 -64.32 -44.08
N SER A 6 24.55 -64.33 -45.38
CA SER A 6 24.99 -65.28 -46.42
C SER A 6 24.49 -66.73 -46.32
N ASP A 7 23.41 -67.02 -47.04
CA ASP A 7 23.21 -68.33 -47.70
C ASP A 7 23.29 -68.15 -49.23
N LYS A 8 23.71 -69.21 -49.96
CA LYS A 8 24.00 -69.13 -51.41
C LYS A 8 23.04 -69.99 -52.25
N PRO A 9 22.35 -69.44 -53.27
CA PRO A 9 21.66 -70.27 -54.25
C PRO A 9 22.67 -71.04 -55.11
N LYS A 10 22.36 -72.31 -55.40
CA LYS A 10 23.20 -73.21 -56.21
C LYS A 10 22.99 -72.93 -57.70
N LYS A 11 24.07 -73.02 -58.50
CA LYS A 11 23.96 -73.16 -59.96
C LYS A 11 23.29 -74.49 -60.31
N PHE A 12 22.49 -74.48 -61.37
CA PHE A 12 22.15 -75.67 -62.16
C PHE A 12 22.46 -75.34 -63.61
N ASP A 13 23.39 -76.08 -64.22
CA ASP A 13 23.81 -75.84 -65.60
C ASP A 13 22.83 -76.49 -66.58
N SER A 14 22.18 -75.68 -67.42
CA SER A 14 21.36 -76.17 -68.54
C SER A 14 22.23 -76.32 -69.79
N LYS A 15 22.51 -77.57 -70.19
CA LYS A 15 23.25 -77.85 -71.43
C LYS A 15 22.43 -78.71 -72.39
N CYS A 16 21.77 -78.04 -73.33
CA CYS A 16 21.06 -78.66 -74.44
C CYS A 16 21.86 -78.47 -75.74
N ASP A 17 22.71 -79.44 -76.07
CA ASP A 17 23.34 -79.52 -77.39
C ASP A 17 22.49 -80.38 -78.34
N ALA A 18 22.34 -79.92 -79.58
CA ALA A 18 21.49 -80.57 -80.58
C ALA A 18 22.20 -81.72 -81.31
N SER A 19 21.43 -82.70 -81.78
CA SER A 19 21.91 -83.68 -82.77
C SER A 19 20.79 -84.13 -83.69
N VAL A 20 20.72 -83.46 -84.85
CA VAL A 20 19.85 -83.84 -85.96
C VAL A 20 20.48 -84.96 -86.76
N LYS A 21 19.77 -86.09 -86.94
CA LYS A 21 19.90 -86.95 -88.12
C LYS A 21 18.67 -87.86 -88.33
N LYS A 22 17.91 -87.49 -89.37
CA LYS A 22 17.04 -88.29 -90.26
C LYS A 22 16.47 -89.63 -89.75
N ARG A 23 15.14 -89.72 -89.74
CA ARG A 23 14.40 -90.98 -90.00
C ARG A 23 13.99 -90.99 -91.47
N ASP A 24 14.47 -91.97 -92.22
CA ASP A 24 13.94 -92.23 -93.56
C ASP A 24 12.66 -93.08 -93.46
N THR A 25 11.73 -92.89 -94.40
CA THR A 25 10.45 -93.61 -94.49
C THR A 25 10.22 -93.97 -95.96
N PRO A 26 9.79 -95.20 -96.31
CA PRO A 26 10.04 -95.73 -97.64
C PRO A 26 9.15 -95.17 -98.74
N THR A 27 9.74 -94.94 -99.92
CA THR A 27 9.04 -94.66 -101.18
C THR A 27 8.77 -95.97 -101.92
N LEU A 28 7.58 -96.09 -102.51
CA LEU A 28 7.11 -97.28 -103.23
C LEU A 28 6.66 -96.86 -104.63
N LEU A 29 7.30 -97.42 -105.68
CA LEU A 29 6.94 -97.47 -107.12
C LEU A 29 8.16 -98.05 -107.86
N ASP A 30 8.07 -98.75 -109.00
CA ASP A 30 6.90 -99.17 -109.79
C ASP A 30 7.11 -100.59 -110.38
N LYS A 31 6.06 -101.13 -111.00
CA LYS A 31 6.01 -102.43 -111.66
C LYS A 31 6.91 -102.51 -112.89
N ARG A 32 7.38 -103.72 -113.21
CA ARG A 32 7.61 -104.16 -114.59
C ARG A 32 7.45 -105.68 -114.71
N LEU A 33 6.68 -106.12 -115.70
CA LEU A 33 6.72 -107.52 -116.17
C LEU A 33 7.88 -107.64 -117.17
N PHE A 34 8.45 -108.85 -117.28
CA PHE A 34 8.55 -109.57 -118.56
C PHE A 34 8.90 -111.04 -118.30
N ASP A 35 8.36 -111.95 -119.11
CA ASP A 35 8.85 -113.32 -119.23
C ASP A 35 10.16 -113.34 -120.03
N ASP A 36 11.06 -114.31 -119.77
CA ASP A 36 11.24 -115.39 -120.76
C ASP A 36 11.84 -116.67 -120.15
N LYS A 37 11.85 -117.73 -120.96
CA LYS A 37 12.25 -119.11 -120.70
C LYS A 37 13.75 -119.23 -120.41
N ASN A 38 14.13 -120.26 -119.66
CA ASN A 38 15.31 -121.03 -120.04
C ASN A 38 15.10 -122.53 -119.77
N THR A 39 15.74 -123.37 -120.59
CA THR A 39 15.44 -124.80 -120.75
C THR A 39 16.75 -125.60 -120.67
N LEU A 40 16.64 -126.94 -120.70
CA LEU A 40 17.72 -127.95 -120.74
C LEU A 40 18.28 -128.31 -119.33
N HIS A 41 18.79 -129.53 -119.10
CA HIS A 41 19.01 -130.65 -120.02
C HIS A 41 18.62 -131.98 -119.38
N ILE A 42 17.90 -132.85 -120.10
CA ILE A 42 17.76 -134.28 -119.77
C ILE A 42 18.75 -135.05 -120.65
N SER A 43 19.46 -136.03 -120.09
CA SER A 43 20.39 -136.88 -120.83
C SER A 43 20.15 -138.36 -120.51
N VAL A 44 19.47 -139.06 -121.41
CA VAL A 44 19.21 -140.51 -121.31
C VAL A 44 20.26 -141.27 -122.13
N LYS A 45 20.95 -142.23 -121.50
CA LYS A 45 21.60 -143.34 -122.23
C LYS A 45 20.67 -144.56 -122.22
N LYS A 46 20.33 -145.06 -123.41
CA LYS A 46 19.52 -146.28 -123.63
C LYS A 46 20.41 -147.51 -123.71
N SER A 47 19.85 -148.70 -123.41
CA SER A 47 20.01 -150.00 -124.13
C SER A 47 19.89 -151.18 -123.15
N LYS A 48 19.24 -152.33 -123.41
CA LYS A 48 18.11 -152.75 -124.29
C LYS A 48 17.80 -154.23 -123.93
N VAL A 49 16.53 -154.64 -123.87
CA VAL A 49 15.99 -156.00 -124.18
C VAL A 49 16.53 -157.18 -123.30
N SER A 50 15.68 -157.95 -122.62
CA SER A 50 15.02 -159.18 -123.14
C SER A 50 13.82 -159.62 -122.25
N PRO A 51 12.99 -160.60 -122.67
CA PRO A 51 11.54 -160.58 -122.35
C PRO A 51 10.99 -161.78 -121.55
N TYR A 52 9.72 -161.65 -121.11
CA TYR A 52 8.85 -162.66 -120.45
C TYR A 52 9.39 -163.16 -119.07
N ASP A 53 8.63 -163.25 -117.97
CA ASP A 53 7.20 -163.55 -117.80
C ASP A 53 6.55 -162.86 -116.55
N ASP A 54 5.30 -163.26 -116.26
CA ASP A 54 4.55 -163.21 -114.99
C ASP A 54 4.03 -161.90 -114.37
N ILE A 55 2.69 -161.84 -114.29
CA ILE A 55 1.89 -160.89 -113.51
C ILE A 55 1.76 -161.41 -112.07
N PRO A 56 2.27 -160.69 -111.05
CA PRO A 56 1.35 -160.29 -109.97
C PRO A 56 1.59 -158.91 -109.34
N SER A 57 2.72 -158.24 -109.60
CA SER A 57 3.19 -157.08 -108.79
C SER A 57 2.24 -155.87 -108.79
N LEU A 58 1.59 -155.57 -109.93
CA LEU A 58 0.64 -154.45 -110.07
C LEU A 58 -0.58 -154.53 -109.13
N LYS A 59 -0.87 -155.70 -108.53
CA LYS A 59 -1.91 -155.85 -107.50
C LYS A 59 -1.52 -155.20 -106.16
N LYS A 60 -0.22 -155.05 -105.86
CA LYS A 60 0.30 -154.39 -104.63
C LYS A 60 0.56 -152.89 -104.81
N GLU A 61 0.93 -152.43 -106.00
CA GLU A 61 1.26 -151.02 -106.24
C GLU A 61 0.02 -150.13 -106.45
N ARG A 62 -1.04 -150.65 -107.08
CA ARG A 62 -2.29 -149.92 -107.30
C ARG A 62 -2.90 -149.33 -106.01
N PRO A 63 -2.96 -150.05 -104.86
CA PRO A 63 -3.39 -149.45 -103.60
C PRO A 63 -2.37 -148.47 -102.99
N LEU A 64 -1.06 -148.60 -103.24
CA LEU A 64 -0.06 -147.64 -102.77
C LEU A 64 -0.19 -146.28 -103.48
N VAL A 65 -0.32 -146.28 -104.81
CA VAL A 65 -0.57 -145.06 -105.60
C VAL A 65 -1.94 -144.44 -105.27
N LYS A 66 -2.97 -145.27 -105.03
CA LYS A 66 -4.27 -144.78 -104.57
C LYS A 66 -4.19 -144.17 -103.16
N LYS A 67 -3.37 -144.73 -102.26
CA LYS A 67 -3.11 -144.19 -100.92
C LYS A 67 -2.41 -142.83 -100.99
N SER A 68 -1.32 -142.71 -101.77
CA SER A 68 -0.60 -141.44 -101.91
C SER A 68 -1.42 -140.36 -102.62
N PHE A 69 -2.29 -140.73 -103.55
CA PHE A 69 -3.25 -139.79 -104.16
C PHE A 69 -4.29 -139.27 -103.14
N GLU A 70 -4.90 -140.15 -102.34
CA GLU A 70 -5.84 -139.73 -101.28
C GLU A 70 -5.14 -139.03 -100.10
N GLU A 71 -3.83 -139.22 -99.92
CA GLU A 71 -2.98 -138.47 -99.00
C GLU A 71 -2.68 -137.06 -99.53
N CYS A 72 -2.29 -136.93 -100.81
CA CYS A 72 -2.12 -135.65 -101.50
C CYS A 72 -3.44 -134.84 -101.54
N LYS A 73 -4.58 -135.50 -101.79
CA LYS A 73 -5.92 -134.90 -101.76
C LYS A 73 -6.31 -134.42 -100.36
N ARG A 74 -5.97 -135.16 -99.30
CA ARG A 74 -6.13 -134.69 -97.90
C ARG A 74 -5.20 -133.51 -97.58
N TYR A 75 -3.94 -133.57 -98.01
CA TYR A 75 -3.00 -132.46 -97.87
C TYR A 75 -3.52 -131.18 -98.55
N ARG A 76 -4.04 -131.28 -99.78
CA ARG A 76 -4.64 -130.14 -100.49
C ARG A 76 -5.82 -129.53 -99.73
N ILE A 77 -6.70 -130.34 -99.13
CA ILE A 77 -7.81 -129.85 -98.30
C ILE A 77 -7.32 -129.16 -97.01
N VAL A 78 -6.23 -129.63 -96.41
CA VAL A 78 -5.58 -128.96 -95.27
C VAL A 78 -4.97 -127.62 -95.70
N GLU A 79 -4.31 -127.58 -96.86
CA GLU A 79 -3.69 -126.37 -97.38
C GLU A 79 -4.71 -125.33 -97.86
N GLU A 80 -5.80 -125.75 -98.50
CA GLU A 80 -6.97 -124.91 -98.82
C GLU A 80 -7.53 -124.25 -97.55
N LYS A 81 -7.66 -125.00 -96.44
CA LYS A 81 -8.05 -124.45 -95.13
C LYS A 81 -7.01 -123.50 -94.54
N ARG A 82 -5.71 -123.80 -94.71
CA ARG A 82 -4.61 -122.92 -94.25
C ARG A 82 -4.65 -121.58 -94.98
N LEU A 83 -4.79 -121.59 -96.30
CA LEU A 83 -4.95 -120.40 -97.14
C LEU A 83 -6.23 -119.62 -96.80
N GLN A 84 -7.35 -120.30 -96.52
CA GLN A 84 -8.58 -119.65 -96.04
C GLN A 84 -8.40 -118.99 -94.67
N SER A 85 -7.56 -119.53 -93.77
CA SER A 85 -7.22 -118.82 -92.54
C SER A 85 -6.36 -117.60 -92.81
N ILE A 86 -5.23 -117.78 -93.51
CA ILE A 86 -4.31 -116.71 -93.89
C ILE A 86 -5.06 -115.54 -94.57
N LYS A 87 -6.05 -115.82 -95.43
CA LYS A 87 -6.90 -114.79 -96.01
C LYS A 87 -7.68 -113.98 -94.96
N ARG A 88 -8.38 -114.65 -94.02
CA ARG A 88 -9.11 -113.98 -92.93
C ARG A 88 -8.18 -113.16 -92.03
N ASP A 89 -6.98 -113.68 -91.79
CA ASP A 89 -5.95 -113.02 -90.98
C ASP A 89 -5.41 -111.76 -91.71
N ILE A 90 -5.21 -111.82 -93.03
CA ILE A 90 -4.89 -110.65 -93.88
C ILE A 90 -6.03 -109.62 -93.87
N ASP A 91 -7.27 -110.05 -94.08
CA ASP A 91 -8.45 -109.17 -94.08
C ASP A 91 -8.58 -108.45 -92.71
N LYS A 92 -8.40 -109.18 -91.60
CA LYS A 92 -8.37 -108.63 -90.24
C LYS A 92 -7.25 -107.59 -90.06
N CYS A 93 -6.02 -107.92 -90.44
CA CYS A 93 -4.88 -107.00 -90.41
C CYS A 93 -5.11 -105.75 -91.26
N TYR A 94 -5.79 -105.86 -92.41
CA TYR A 94 -6.16 -104.71 -93.24
C TYR A 94 -7.17 -103.78 -92.54
N TYR A 95 -8.22 -104.32 -91.89
CA TYR A 95 -9.15 -103.51 -91.10
C TYR A 95 -8.48 -102.87 -89.88
N GLU A 96 -7.60 -103.59 -89.18
CA GLU A 96 -6.81 -103.04 -88.06
C GLU A 96 -5.88 -101.91 -88.52
N LEU A 97 -5.16 -102.08 -89.63
CA LEU A 97 -4.30 -101.06 -90.22
C LEU A 97 -5.09 -99.81 -90.66
N LYS A 98 -6.27 -100.00 -91.26
CA LYS A 98 -7.19 -98.91 -91.64
C LYS A 98 -7.64 -98.11 -90.40
N ASN A 99 -7.97 -98.79 -89.29
CA ASN A 99 -8.33 -98.16 -88.03
C ASN A 99 -7.12 -97.48 -87.35
N LYS A 100 -5.93 -98.06 -87.41
CA LYS A 100 -4.71 -97.40 -86.90
C LYS A 100 -4.37 -96.14 -87.68
N LYS A 101 -4.61 -96.12 -89.01
CA LYS A 101 -4.45 -94.93 -89.85
C LYS A 101 -5.39 -93.79 -89.45
N THR A 102 -6.65 -94.07 -89.09
CA THR A 102 -7.57 -93.03 -88.59
C THR A 102 -7.20 -92.58 -87.17
N GLN A 103 -6.85 -93.50 -86.27
CA GLN A 103 -6.36 -93.17 -84.92
C GLN A 103 -5.15 -92.21 -84.94
N VAL A 104 -4.15 -92.48 -85.79
CA VAL A 104 -2.97 -91.61 -85.97
C VAL A 104 -3.35 -90.22 -86.49
N SER A 105 -4.37 -90.12 -87.36
CA SER A 105 -4.89 -88.82 -87.83
C SER A 105 -5.53 -88.00 -86.70
N CYS A 106 -6.29 -88.65 -85.81
CA CYS A 106 -6.86 -88.02 -84.63
C CYS A 106 -5.77 -87.55 -83.65
N VAL A 107 -4.78 -88.40 -83.35
CA VAL A 107 -3.65 -88.03 -82.47
C VAL A 107 -2.87 -86.84 -83.02
N ARG A 108 -2.66 -86.76 -84.34
CA ARG A 108 -2.00 -85.60 -84.97
C ARG A 108 -2.78 -84.31 -84.73
N ARG A 109 -4.10 -84.30 -84.97
CA ARG A 109 -4.97 -83.14 -84.73
C ARG A 109 -4.99 -82.73 -83.25
N ILE A 110 -4.98 -83.70 -82.32
CA ILE A 110 -4.90 -83.44 -80.88
C ILE A 110 -3.57 -82.76 -80.53
N ASN A 111 -2.44 -83.23 -81.07
CA ASN A 111 -1.14 -82.59 -80.86
C ASN A 111 -1.08 -81.17 -81.46
N GLU A 112 -1.61 -80.96 -82.66
CA GLU A 112 -1.71 -79.62 -83.27
C GLU A 112 -2.52 -78.63 -82.40
N ILE A 113 -3.61 -79.09 -81.79
CA ILE A 113 -4.41 -78.30 -80.84
C ILE A 113 -3.64 -78.05 -79.54
N HIS A 114 -2.96 -79.08 -79.01
CA HIS A 114 -2.17 -78.97 -77.78
C HIS A 114 -1.02 -77.97 -77.91
N GLN A 115 -0.28 -77.97 -79.03
CA GLN A 115 0.77 -76.98 -79.28
C GLN A 115 0.20 -75.56 -79.38
N LYS A 116 -0.94 -75.37 -80.09
CA LYS A 116 -1.64 -74.07 -80.15
C LYS A 116 -2.15 -73.60 -78.79
N MET A 117 -2.50 -74.52 -77.90
CA MET A 117 -2.87 -74.21 -76.51
C MET A 117 -1.64 -73.83 -75.67
N LEU A 118 -0.53 -74.56 -75.84
CA LEU A 118 0.73 -74.31 -75.12
C LEU A 118 1.31 -72.92 -75.43
N GLU A 119 1.30 -72.49 -76.69
CA GLU A 119 1.74 -71.13 -77.04
C GLU A 119 0.81 -70.05 -76.46
N LYS A 120 -0.51 -70.28 -76.40
CA LYS A 120 -1.43 -69.35 -75.71
C LYS A 120 -1.16 -69.28 -74.21
N VAL A 121 -0.87 -70.40 -73.56
CA VAL A 121 -0.50 -70.43 -72.13
C VAL A 121 0.80 -69.68 -71.87
N LYS A 122 1.81 -69.82 -72.73
CA LYS A 122 3.05 -69.04 -72.65
C LYS A 122 2.79 -67.54 -72.78
N GLU A 123 1.94 -67.10 -73.71
CA GLU A 123 1.65 -65.66 -73.90
C GLU A 123 0.89 -65.08 -72.70
N ILE A 124 -0.13 -65.78 -72.20
CA ILE A 124 -0.85 -65.40 -70.98
C ILE A 124 0.10 -65.33 -69.77
N HIS A 125 1.09 -66.22 -69.68
CA HIS A 125 2.10 -66.17 -68.61
C HIS A 125 3.03 -64.95 -68.73
N LYS A 126 3.47 -64.57 -69.94
CA LYS A 126 4.22 -63.30 -70.15
C LYS A 126 3.38 -62.09 -69.73
N GLU A 127 2.11 -62.06 -70.13
CA GLU A 127 1.17 -61.00 -69.72
C GLU A 127 0.99 -60.93 -68.20
N PHE A 128 0.95 -62.09 -67.52
CA PHE A 128 0.88 -62.17 -66.06
C PHE A 128 2.12 -61.56 -65.42
N LEU A 129 3.32 -62.02 -65.81
CA LEU A 129 4.59 -61.49 -65.29
C LEU A 129 4.73 -59.98 -65.55
N ALA A 130 4.26 -59.48 -66.69
CA ALA A 130 4.26 -58.06 -67.04
C ALA A 130 3.22 -57.23 -66.25
N LYS A 131 2.20 -57.86 -65.64
CA LYS A 131 1.25 -57.23 -64.71
C LYS A 131 1.75 -57.31 -63.27
N GLU A 132 2.35 -58.42 -62.88
CA GLU A 132 3.02 -58.64 -61.59
C GLU A 132 4.15 -57.62 -61.36
N GLY A 133 5.04 -57.43 -62.34
CA GLY A 133 6.09 -56.40 -62.26
C GLY A 133 5.56 -54.97 -62.17
N LYS A 134 4.39 -54.67 -62.75
CA LYS A 134 3.72 -53.36 -62.59
C LYS A 134 3.08 -53.20 -61.22
N LEU A 135 2.61 -54.29 -60.62
CA LEU A 135 2.05 -54.31 -59.27
C LEU A 135 3.16 -54.05 -58.24
N SER A 136 4.31 -54.71 -58.36
CA SER A 136 5.49 -54.44 -57.51
C SER A 136 5.88 -52.96 -57.53
N LEU A 137 6.01 -52.34 -58.72
CA LEU A 137 6.30 -50.91 -58.86
C LEU A 137 5.23 -50.00 -58.22
N MET A 138 3.98 -50.45 -58.17
CA MET A 138 2.91 -49.72 -57.51
C MET A 138 2.95 -49.87 -55.98
N GLU A 139 3.33 -51.05 -55.47
CA GLU A 139 3.58 -51.29 -54.04
C GLU A 139 4.76 -50.47 -53.53
N ASP A 140 5.86 -50.38 -54.29
CA ASP A 140 7.02 -49.54 -53.99
C ASP A 140 6.61 -48.06 -53.88
N LEU A 141 5.88 -47.53 -54.87
CA LEU A 141 5.36 -46.15 -54.87
C LEU A 141 4.40 -45.88 -53.69
N ILE A 142 3.55 -46.85 -53.33
CA ILE A 142 2.69 -46.73 -52.14
C ILE A 142 3.54 -46.70 -50.86
N GLY A 143 4.63 -47.47 -50.81
CA GLY A 143 5.64 -47.43 -49.74
C GLY A 143 6.28 -46.05 -49.60
N GLU A 144 6.78 -45.47 -50.69
CA GLU A 144 7.36 -44.12 -50.72
C GLU A 144 6.38 -43.07 -50.20
N ARG A 145 5.15 -43.04 -50.75
CA ARG A 145 4.11 -42.07 -50.34
C ARG A 145 3.69 -42.22 -48.89
N LYS A 146 3.72 -43.44 -48.34
CA LYS A 146 3.48 -43.68 -46.91
C LYS A 146 4.58 -43.08 -46.03
N GLN A 147 5.85 -43.15 -46.44
CA GLN A 147 6.96 -42.52 -45.71
C GLN A 147 6.98 -40.99 -45.85
N GLU A 148 6.60 -40.46 -47.02
CA GLU A 148 6.37 -39.04 -47.25
C GLU A 148 5.29 -38.51 -46.28
N LEU A 149 4.14 -39.17 -46.21
CA LEU A 149 3.02 -38.81 -45.34
C LEU A 149 3.42 -38.81 -43.85
N VAL A 150 4.08 -39.86 -43.37
CA VAL A 150 4.58 -39.94 -41.98
C VAL A 150 5.58 -38.82 -41.66
N THR A 151 6.37 -38.39 -42.65
CA THR A 151 7.32 -37.29 -42.48
C THR A 151 6.60 -35.94 -42.43
N LYS A 152 5.60 -35.72 -43.30
CA LYS A 152 4.76 -34.51 -43.29
C LYS A 152 3.90 -34.41 -42.01
N GLU A 153 3.42 -35.52 -41.47
CA GLU A 153 2.73 -35.54 -40.17
C GLU A 153 3.65 -35.09 -39.01
N ARG A 154 4.92 -35.52 -39.03
CA ARG A 154 5.95 -35.12 -38.05
C ARG A 154 6.27 -33.62 -38.15
N GLU A 155 6.44 -33.09 -39.37
CA GLU A 155 6.62 -31.65 -39.62
C GLU A 155 5.42 -30.84 -39.10
N LEU A 156 4.20 -31.26 -39.42
CA LEU A 156 2.97 -30.60 -38.99
C LEU A 156 2.85 -30.58 -37.45
N ARG A 157 3.20 -31.69 -36.78
CA ARG A 157 3.23 -31.75 -35.31
C ARG A 157 4.22 -30.75 -34.70
N GLN A 158 5.43 -30.65 -35.26
CA GLN A 158 6.43 -29.66 -34.85
C GLN A 158 5.95 -28.21 -35.07
N VAL A 159 5.20 -27.94 -36.14
CA VAL A 159 4.56 -26.64 -36.38
C VAL A 159 3.49 -26.33 -35.33
N MET A 160 2.65 -27.31 -34.96
CA MET A 160 1.64 -27.12 -33.89
C MET A 160 2.29 -26.83 -32.52
N ASP A 161 3.39 -27.51 -32.18
CA ASP A 161 4.15 -27.25 -30.95
C ASP A 161 4.73 -25.83 -30.96
N ASN A 162 5.21 -25.35 -32.11
CA ASN A 162 5.76 -24.00 -32.26
C ASN A 162 4.68 -22.92 -32.21
N ILE A 163 3.50 -23.13 -32.82
CA ILE A 163 2.33 -22.25 -32.67
C ILE A 163 1.89 -22.17 -31.20
N SER A 164 1.94 -23.29 -30.48
CA SER A 164 1.58 -23.33 -29.04
C SER A 164 2.58 -22.53 -28.19
N LYS A 165 3.89 -22.63 -28.47
CA LYS A 165 4.92 -21.78 -27.86
C LYS A 165 4.71 -20.30 -28.20
N GLN A 166 4.39 -19.98 -29.47
CA GLN A 166 4.14 -18.62 -29.92
C GLN A 166 2.98 -17.96 -29.17
N LYS A 167 1.84 -18.66 -28.99
CA LYS A 167 0.71 -18.16 -28.20
C LYS A 167 1.08 -17.87 -26.72
N HIS A 168 1.97 -18.68 -26.14
CA HIS A 168 2.49 -18.45 -24.80
C HIS A 168 3.51 -17.28 -24.72
N PHE A 169 4.25 -17.00 -25.79
CA PHE A 169 5.02 -15.75 -25.90
C PHE A 169 4.12 -14.52 -26.10
N GLU A 170 3.05 -14.64 -26.88
CA GLU A 170 2.07 -13.57 -27.12
C GLU A 170 1.34 -13.15 -25.82
N SER A 171 0.95 -14.12 -24.97
CA SER A 171 0.34 -13.81 -23.67
C SER A 171 1.34 -13.19 -22.68
N LYS A 172 2.62 -13.58 -22.72
CA LYS A 172 3.68 -12.88 -21.98
C LYS A 172 3.92 -11.46 -22.48
N LEU A 173 3.91 -11.23 -23.80
CA LEU A 173 4.06 -9.91 -24.40
C LEU A 173 2.93 -8.98 -23.96
N LYS A 174 1.68 -9.45 -24.00
CA LYS A 174 0.51 -8.69 -23.49
C LYS A 174 0.62 -8.39 -21.98
N LYS A 175 1.24 -9.27 -21.18
CA LYS A 175 1.54 -8.95 -19.78
C LYS A 175 2.59 -7.84 -19.66
N PHE A 176 3.68 -7.91 -20.42
CA PHE A 176 4.70 -6.86 -20.41
C PHE A 176 4.15 -5.51 -20.88
N GLU A 177 3.30 -5.48 -21.91
CA GLU A 177 2.62 -4.28 -22.40
C GLU A 177 1.74 -3.60 -21.33
N SER A 178 1.08 -4.39 -20.46
CA SER A 178 0.36 -3.85 -19.30
C SER A 178 1.29 -3.30 -18.22
N GLN A 179 2.42 -3.96 -17.96
CA GLN A 179 3.42 -3.49 -16.98
C GLN A 179 4.15 -2.22 -17.46
N GLU A 180 4.40 -2.09 -18.76
CA GLU A 180 4.96 -0.89 -19.38
C GLU A 180 4.06 0.34 -19.15
N LYS A 181 2.74 0.17 -19.33
CA LYS A 181 1.74 1.23 -19.06
C LYS A 181 1.62 1.55 -17.57
N GLU A 182 1.79 0.56 -16.69
CA GLU A 182 1.85 0.77 -15.24
C GLU A 182 3.07 1.61 -14.85
N PHE A 183 4.26 1.30 -15.38
CA PHE A 183 5.45 2.11 -15.19
C PHE A 183 5.31 3.52 -15.80
N GLU A 184 4.64 3.67 -16.95
CA GLU A 184 4.40 4.99 -17.57
C GLU A 184 3.56 5.90 -16.66
N ILE A 185 2.61 5.34 -15.90
CA ILE A 185 1.83 6.08 -14.89
C ILE A 185 2.73 6.43 -13.69
N GLN A 186 3.46 5.46 -13.13
CA GLN A 186 4.37 5.69 -11.99
C GLN A 186 5.43 6.77 -12.29
N VAL A 187 5.93 6.84 -13.53
CA VAL A 187 6.87 7.90 -13.96
C VAL A 187 6.20 9.27 -14.01
N LYS A 188 4.94 9.39 -14.44
CA LYS A 188 4.19 10.66 -14.43
C LYS A 188 3.91 11.16 -13.01
N ASP A 189 3.63 10.24 -12.10
CA ASP A 189 3.46 10.54 -10.68
C ASP A 189 4.79 11.02 -10.05
N LEU A 190 5.90 10.33 -10.32
CA LEU A 190 7.24 10.73 -9.88
C LEU A 190 7.67 12.11 -10.41
N VAL A 191 7.37 12.42 -11.67
CA VAL A 191 7.61 13.77 -12.26
C VAL A 191 6.77 14.84 -11.53
N SER A 192 5.53 14.52 -11.19
CA SER A 192 4.63 15.42 -10.45
C SER A 192 5.12 15.66 -9.01
N ILE A 193 5.58 14.60 -8.33
CA ILE A 193 6.21 14.66 -7.01
C ILE A 193 7.50 15.50 -7.05
N HIS A 194 8.35 15.31 -8.07
CA HIS A 194 9.58 16.07 -8.24
C HIS A 194 9.30 17.58 -8.39
N LYS A 195 8.31 17.96 -9.20
CA LYS A 195 7.88 19.36 -9.38
C LYS A 195 7.35 19.99 -8.08
N HIS A 196 6.67 19.22 -7.23
CA HIS A 196 6.24 19.67 -5.90
C HIS A 196 7.46 19.90 -4.98
N PHE A 197 8.42 18.98 -4.94
CA PHE A 197 9.67 19.17 -4.18
C PHE A 197 10.48 20.37 -4.67
N GLU A 198 10.61 20.57 -5.99
CA GLU A 198 11.30 21.72 -6.57
C GLU A 198 10.65 23.05 -6.14
N SER A 199 9.32 23.08 -6.07
CA SER A 199 8.54 24.24 -5.59
C SER A 199 8.77 24.50 -4.09
N ARG A 200 8.72 23.44 -3.26
CA ARG A 200 8.95 23.52 -1.81
C ARG A 200 10.41 23.90 -1.48
N MET A 201 11.38 23.49 -2.28
CA MET A 201 12.78 23.93 -2.12
C MET A 201 12.95 25.43 -2.39
N LYS A 202 12.23 26.00 -3.36
CA LYS A 202 12.24 27.44 -3.63
C LYS A 202 11.58 28.25 -2.50
N GLU A 203 10.52 27.72 -1.89
CA GLU A 203 9.88 28.29 -0.70
C GLU A 203 10.80 28.25 0.53
N LEU A 204 11.49 27.13 0.77
CA LEU A 204 12.45 27.02 1.86
C LEU A 204 13.62 28.01 1.68
N ALA A 205 14.16 28.13 0.47
CA ALA A 205 15.25 29.07 0.15
C ALA A 205 14.83 30.56 0.23
N SER A 206 13.52 30.89 0.25
CA SER A 206 13.06 32.25 0.57
C SER A 206 12.86 32.45 2.07
N LYS A 207 12.37 31.44 2.79
CA LYS A 207 12.22 31.46 4.26
C LYS A 207 13.58 31.51 4.98
N GLU A 208 14.57 30.80 4.46
CA GLU A 208 15.97 30.82 4.94
C GLU A 208 16.53 32.25 4.95
N LYS A 209 16.36 32.99 3.85
CA LYS A 209 16.78 34.39 3.73
C LYS A 209 16.01 35.35 4.64
N GLN A 210 14.72 35.08 4.88
CA GLN A 210 13.94 35.85 5.85
C GLN A 210 14.46 35.62 7.28
N HIS A 211 14.80 34.38 7.62
CA HIS A 211 15.38 34.07 8.93
C HIS A 211 16.80 34.65 9.10
N GLU A 212 17.64 34.58 8.08
CA GLU A 212 18.97 35.22 8.07
C GLU A 212 18.87 36.74 8.31
N ALA A 213 17.91 37.41 7.67
CA ALA A 213 17.65 38.84 7.91
C ALA A 213 17.19 39.12 9.36
N LEU A 214 16.27 38.31 9.91
CA LEU A 214 15.80 38.45 11.30
C LEU A 214 16.91 38.19 12.33
N VAL A 215 17.82 37.23 12.06
CA VAL A 215 18.99 36.98 12.91
C VAL A 215 19.93 38.18 12.92
N MET A 216 20.14 38.83 11.77
CA MET A 216 20.94 40.06 11.69
C MET A 216 20.26 41.25 12.39
N GLU A 217 18.93 41.36 12.33
CA GLU A 217 18.17 42.38 13.07
C GLU A 217 18.25 42.16 14.59
N HIS A 218 18.05 40.93 15.06
CA HIS A 218 18.21 40.57 16.48
C HIS A 218 19.61 40.89 16.99
N LYS A 219 20.65 40.63 16.19
CA LYS A 219 22.04 40.95 16.54
C LYS A 219 22.31 42.46 16.62
N SER A 220 21.60 43.29 15.85
CA SER A 220 21.65 44.76 16.02
C SER A 220 21.06 45.14 17.38
N LYS A 221 19.83 44.69 17.65
CA LYS A 221 19.09 44.97 18.89
C LYS A 221 19.84 44.50 20.14
N GLU A 222 20.50 43.34 20.09
CA GLU A 222 21.37 42.83 21.14
C GLU A 222 22.51 43.80 21.46
N SER A 223 23.18 44.35 20.43
CA SER A 223 24.24 45.35 20.62
C SER A 223 23.73 46.71 21.12
N GLU A 224 22.51 47.09 20.74
CA GLU A 224 21.82 48.29 21.24
C GLU A 224 21.46 48.13 22.74
N PHE A 225 20.92 46.98 23.13
CA PHE A 225 20.66 46.65 24.54
C PHE A 225 21.94 46.57 25.37
N GLU A 226 23.04 46.00 24.86
CA GLU A 226 24.32 45.99 25.59
C GLU A 226 24.88 47.42 25.79
N GLY A 227 24.61 48.33 24.85
CA GLY A 227 24.87 49.78 25.01
C GLY A 227 24.06 50.40 26.15
N LEU A 228 22.74 50.17 26.16
CA LEU A 228 21.83 50.66 27.21
C LEU A 228 22.18 50.10 28.60
N VAL A 229 22.58 48.83 28.69
CA VAL A 229 23.03 48.20 29.94
C VAL A 229 24.27 48.91 30.49
N LYS A 230 25.26 49.25 29.65
CA LYS A 230 26.46 49.99 30.05
C LYS A 230 26.14 51.42 30.52
N GLU A 231 25.19 52.09 29.85
CA GLU A 231 24.71 53.41 30.26
C GLU A 231 24.00 53.38 31.62
N LEU A 232 23.14 52.39 31.84
CA LEU A 232 22.49 52.16 33.14
C LEU A 232 23.50 51.81 34.24
N GLU A 233 24.56 51.06 33.92
CA GLU A 233 25.63 50.74 34.86
C GLU A 233 26.45 51.99 35.25
N SER A 234 26.67 52.95 34.34
CA SER A 234 27.24 54.26 34.69
C SER A 234 26.29 55.10 35.55
N LYS A 235 25.01 55.21 35.14
CA LYS A 235 24.00 55.96 35.90
C LYS A 235 23.83 55.42 37.32
N LYS A 236 23.91 54.10 37.52
CA LYS A 236 23.90 53.50 38.86
C LYS A 236 25.09 54.00 39.69
N LYS A 237 26.31 54.02 39.15
CA LYS A 237 27.52 54.49 39.86
C LYS A 237 27.39 55.97 40.23
N ASP A 238 26.80 56.79 39.36
CA ASP A 238 26.52 58.20 39.64
C ASP A 238 25.50 58.36 40.78
N PHE A 239 24.45 57.52 40.83
CA PHE A 239 23.51 57.49 41.95
C PHE A 239 24.14 56.97 43.25
N ASP A 240 24.98 55.92 43.20
CA ASP A 240 25.70 55.39 44.37
C ASP A 240 26.59 56.50 45.00
N ILE A 241 27.22 57.36 44.17
CA ILE A 241 27.97 58.55 44.62
C ILE A 241 27.04 59.59 45.27
N GLN A 242 25.91 59.93 44.64
CA GLN A 242 24.94 60.89 45.19
C GLN A 242 24.35 60.42 46.54
N VAL A 243 24.14 59.11 46.72
CA VAL A 243 23.65 58.53 47.97
C VAL A 243 24.67 58.69 49.10
N GLU A 244 25.97 58.42 48.87
CA GLU A 244 26.99 58.66 49.90
C GLU A 244 27.22 60.16 50.16
N GLU A 245 27.03 61.04 49.16
CA GLU A 245 27.03 62.49 49.37
C GLU A 245 25.87 62.94 50.27
N LEU A 246 24.63 62.49 49.99
CA LEU A 246 23.45 62.80 50.82
C LEU A 246 23.61 62.27 52.25
N LYS A 247 24.09 61.05 52.40
CA LYS A 247 24.45 60.41 53.68
C LYS A 247 25.61 61.11 54.39
N SER A 248 26.40 61.95 53.73
CA SER A 248 27.36 62.85 54.40
C SER A 248 26.69 64.13 54.92
N LYS A 249 25.76 64.71 54.15
CA LYS A 249 24.98 65.90 54.54
C LYS A 249 23.99 65.60 55.67
N GLU A 250 23.39 64.42 55.67
CA GLU A 250 22.56 63.89 56.76
C GLU A 250 23.32 63.92 58.10
N ARG A 251 24.53 63.35 58.15
CA ARG A 251 25.40 63.36 59.34
C ARG A 251 25.87 64.76 59.75
N GLN A 252 26.00 65.70 58.81
CA GLN A 252 26.26 67.11 59.14
C GLN A 252 25.04 67.74 59.83
N LEU A 253 23.85 67.58 59.25
CA LEU A 253 22.59 68.10 59.81
C LEU A 253 22.28 67.48 61.19
N GLU A 254 22.57 66.19 61.38
CA GLU A 254 22.47 65.53 62.69
C GLU A 254 23.37 66.20 63.74
N GLY A 255 24.60 66.57 63.37
CA GLY A 255 25.51 67.35 64.23
C GLY A 255 25.02 68.76 64.53
N GLU A 256 24.48 69.47 63.52
CA GLU A 256 23.89 70.80 63.70
C GLU A 256 22.64 70.77 64.61
N VAL A 257 21.82 69.73 64.52
CA VAL A 257 20.67 69.50 65.43
C VAL A 257 21.15 69.22 66.86
N GLN A 258 22.22 68.45 67.06
CA GLN A 258 22.79 68.20 68.39
C GLN A 258 23.37 69.47 69.03
N ASP A 259 24.04 70.34 68.26
CA ASP A 259 24.51 71.65 68.75
C ASP A 259 23.32 72.54 69.17
N LEU A 260 22.29 72.64 68.32
CA LEU A 260 21.07 73.40 68.61
C LEU A 260 20.35 72.90 69.87
N GLU A 261 20.25 71.59 70.08
CA GLU A 261 19.68 71.02 71.30
C GLU A 261 20.54 71.35 72.54
N SER A 262 21.87 71.29 72.44
CA SER A 262 22.77 71.71 73.54
C SER A 262 22.61 73.20 73.88
N ARG A 263 22.42 74.04 72.87
CA ARG A 263 22.24 75.48 72.98
C ARG A 263 20.87 75.86 73.55
N LYS A 264 19.82 75.13 73.18
CA LYS A 264 18.48 75.19 73.77
C LYS A 264 18.51 74.86 75.26
N ASN A 265 19.18 73.77 75.66
CA ASN A 265 19.37 73.42 77.07
C ASN A 265 20.18 74.48 77.84
N THR A 266 21.14 75.13 77.19
CA THR A 266 21.88 76.27 77.77
C THR A 266 20.99 77.52 77.97
N LEU A 267 20.04 77.76 77.07
CA LEU A 267 19.06 78.85 77.19
C LEU A 267 18.02 78.59 78.29
N ASP A 268 17.52 77.37 78.42
CA ASP A 268 16.64 76.94 79.52
C ASP A 268 17.31 77.13 80.89
N GLY A 269 18.58 76.76 81.03
CA GLY A 269 19.37 77.02 82.23
C GLY A 269 19.49 78.53 82.56
N ARG A 270 19.72 79.37 81.54
CA ARG A 270 19.73 80.84 81.70
C ARG A 270 18.36 81.42 82.05
N GLN A 271 17.27 80.87 81.52
CA GLN A 271 15.93 81.35 81.83
C GLN A 271 15.59 81.07 83.31
N LYS A 272 15.96 79.90 83.84
CA LYS A 272 15.84 79.57 85.27
C LYS A 272 16.67 80.49 86.17
N GLU A 273 17.86 80.90 85.72
CA GLU A 273 18.68 81.92 86.40
C GLU A 273 17.99 83.30 86.43
N ILE A 274 17.35 83.70 85.33
CA ILE A 274 16.59 84.96 85.24
C ILE A 274 15.34 84.93 86.12
N GLU A 275 14.60 83.81 86.14
CA GLU A 275 13.43 83.63 87.02
C GLU A 275 13.83 83.72 88.50
N SER A 276 14.98 83.15 88.88
CA SER A 276 15.54 83.30 90.24
C SER A 276 15.87 84.76 90.57
N LYS A 277 16.51 85.48 89.65
CA LYS A 277 16.88 86.90 89.85
C LYS A 277 15.66 87.82 89.89
N LYS A 278 14.60 87.50 89.15
CA LYS A 278 13.30 88.19 89.24
C LYS A 278 12.73 88.08 90.66
N GLY A 279 12.74 86.88 91.26
CA GLY A 279 12.32 86.67 92.65
C GLY A 279 13.17 87.46 93.67
N GLU A 280 14.50 87.55 93.47
CA GLU A 280 15.36 88.41 94.29
C GLU A 280 14.99 89.90 94.17
N PHE A 281 14.65 90.38 92.98
CA PHE A 281 14.18 91.76 92.78
C PHE A 281 12.78 91.99 93.36
N GLU A 282 11.89 91.00 93.32
CA GLU A 282 10.51 91.07 93.81
C GLU A 282 10.49 91.22 95.34
N GLY A 283 11.22 90.38 96.09
CA GLY A 283 11.39 90.57 97.54
C GLY A 283 12.08 91.90 97.90
N ARG A 284 12.98 92.40 97.05
CA ARG A 284 13.60 93.72 97.24
C ARG A 284 12.63 94.89 97.01
N VAL A 285 11.56 94.69 96.23
CA VAL A 285 10.47 95.66 96.11
C VAL A 285 9.59 95.61 97.36
N GLU A 286 9.35 94.43 97.95
CA GLU A 286 8.66 94.31 99.25
C GLU A 286 9.42 95.04 100.37
N ASP A 287 10.75 94.89 100.44
CA ASP A 287 11.62 95.68 101.33
C ASP A 287 11.43 97.19 101.14
N PHE A 288 11.46 97.69 99.89
CA PHE A 288 11.26 99.12 99.59
C PHE A 288 9.84 99.60 99.94
N THR A 289 8.81 98.77 99.79
CA THR A 289 7.45 99.13 100.25
C THR A 289 7.36 99.18 101.78
N SER A 290 8.17 98.39 102.48
CA SER A 290 8.29 98.42 103.94
C SER A 290 9.01 99.68 104.41
N GLU A 291 10.12 100.09 103.75
CA GLU A 291 10.75 101.39 104.02
C GLU A 291 9.79 102.56 103.75
N LYS A 292 9.01 102.51 102.67
CA LYS A 292 8.01 103.54 102.33
C LYS A 292 6.97 103.69 103.46
N MET A 293 6.48 102.60 104.04
CA MET A 293 5.56 102.64 105.18
C MET A 293 6.18 103.33 106.40
N ASP A 294 7.46 103.07 106.70
CA ASP A 294 8.15 103.71 107.84
C ASP A 294 8.34 105.22 107.61
N PHE A 295 8.62 105.66 106.38
CA PHE A 295 8.58 107.07 106.01
C PHE A 295 7.18 107.70 106.17
N GLU A 296 6.11 106.98 105.83
CA GLU A 296 4.74 107.48 105.95
C GLU A 296 4.28 107.61 107.42
N ILE A 297 4.78 106.77 108.31
CA ILE A 297 4.62 106.92 109.77
C ILE A 297 5.34 108.18 110.26
N ARG A 298 6.59 108.41 109.84
CA ARG A 298 7.36 109.63 110.19
C ARG A 298 6.73 110.92 109.65
N LEU A 299 6.00 110.85 108.52
CA LEU A 299 5.25 111.98 107.99
C LEU A 299 4.11 112.41 108.94
N LYS A 300 3.37 111.43 109.47
CA LYS A 300 2.26 111.65 110.43
C LYS A 300 2.76 112.18 111.79
N GLU A 301 3.98 111.84 112.19
CA GLU A 301 4.67 112.47 113.33
C GLU A 301 5.05 113.95 113.11
N LEU A 302 5.20 114.42 111.87
CA LEU A 302 5.46 115.83 111.57
C LEU A 302 4.17 116.65 111.53
N GLU A 303 3.10 116.10 110.94
CA GLU A 303 1.77 116.71 110.89
C GLU A 303 1.21 117.06 112.28
N THR A 304 1.50 116.23 113.30
CA THR A 304 1.10 116.50 114.69
C THR A 304 1.90 117.61 115.36
N LYS A 305 3.11 117.92 114.89
CA LYS A 305 3.94 119.03 115.39
C LYS A 305 3.54 120.37 114.76
N GLU A 306 3.06 120.35 113.51
CA GLU A 306 2.52 121.50 112.79
C GLU A 306 1.27 122.07 113.50
N LYS A 307 0.33 121.20 113.90
CA LYS A 307 -0.92 121.59 114.60
C LYS A 307 -0.70 122.32 115.94
N HIS A 308 0.46 122.19 116.58
CA HIS A 308 0.77 122.92 117.82
C HIS A 308 1.17 124.40 117.57
N PHE A 309 1.56 124.79 116.35
CA PHE A 309 1.90 126.18 116.03
C PHE A 309 0.71 126.99 115.49
N GLU A 310 -0.25 126.33 114.84
CA GLU A 310 -1.41 126.97 114.21
C GLU A 310 -2.32 127.72 115.21
N GLU A 311 -2.46 127.21 116.45
CA GLU A 311 -3.27 127.82 117.52
C GLU A 311 -2.76 129.19 118.00
N LYS A 312 -1.55 129.62 117.60
CA LYS A 312 -0.85 130.79 118.17
C LYS A 312 -0.72 131.99 117.25
N VAL A 313 -1.30 131.95 116.04
CA VAL A 313 -0.98 132.90 114.95
C VAL A 313 -2.23 133.56 114.32
N LYS A 314 -3.46 133.30 114.81
CA LYS A 314 -4.71 133.85 114.23
C LYS A 314 -5.61 134.60 115.22
N GLU A 315 -4.96 135.42 116.05
CA GLU A 315 -5.54 136.72 116.43
C GLU A 315 -5.30 137.67 115.23
N PHE A 316 -6.38 138.20 114.62
CA PHE A 316 -6.41 138.89 113.30
C PHE A 316 -6.05 138.00 112.07
N GLU A 317 -6.68 138.10 110.88
CA GLU A 317 -7.96 138.74 110.49
C GLU A 317 -8.58 138.03 109.24
N LEU A 318 -9.76 138.45 108.79
CA LEU A 318 -10.66 137.72 107.85
C LEU A 318 -10.26 137.69 106.35
N THR A 319 -10.39 136.55 105.64
CA THR A 319 -11.41 136.28 104.55
C THR A 319 -11.17 135.04 103.62
N LYS A 320 -12.28 134.34 103.26
CA LYS A 320 -12.58 133.50 102.03
C LYS A 320 -11.86 132.15 101.67
N LYS A 321 -12.61 131.02 101.79
CA LYS A 321 -13.10 130.00 100.77
C LYS A 321 -12.19 129.51 99.58
N GLN A 322 -12.20 128.28 99.01
CA GLN A 322 -12.88 126.94 99.18
C GLN A 322 -12.36 125.86 98.13
N HIS A 323 -12.46 124.53 98.39
CA HIS A 323 -12.52 123.31 97.46
C HIS A 323 -11.26 122.83 96.63
N ASP A 324 -11.15 121.64 95.93
CA ASP A 324 -11.38 120.14 96.09
C ASP A 324 -11.13 119.40 94.69
N GLU A 325 -10.96 118.08 94.33
CA GLU A 325 -10.70 116.69 94.90
C GLU A 325 -10.38 115.60 93.76
N GLY A 326 -9.74 114.42 94.04
CA GLY A 326 -9.72 113.08 93.29
C GLY A 326 -8.89 112.84 91.97
N GLU A 327 -8.80 111.66 91.27
CA GLU A 327 -8.57 110.18 91.57
C GLU A 327 -8.49 109.19 90.28
N ASN A 328 -7.91 107.94 90.38
CA ASN A 328 -8.12 106.57 89.70
C ASN A 328 -8.00 106.27 88.12
N GLU A 329 -7.92 105.05 87.45
CA GLU A 329 -7.56 103.57 87.66
C GLU A 329 -7.54 102.61 86.35
N PHE A 330 -6.92 101.36 86.40
CA PHE A 330 -7.13 100.01 85.67
C PHE A 330 -6.95 99.75 84.09
N ASP A 331 -6.89 98.54 83.42
CA ASP A 331 -6.43 97.09 83.63
C ASP A 331 -6.62 96.03 82.41
N THR A 332 -6.00 94.79 82.44
CA THR A 332 -6.21 93.39 81.79
C THR A 332 -6.37 93.06 80.24
N SER A 333 -6.49 91.80 79.66
CA SER A 333 -5.66 90.49 79.60
C SER A 333 -6.17 89.30 78.63
N TYR A 334 -5.40 88.15 78.44
CA TYR A 334 -5.76 86.69 78.04
C TYR A 334 -5.48 85.94 76.65
N MET A 335 -5.92 84.64 76.40
CA MET A 335 -5.21 83.44 75.73
C MET A 335 -6.01 82.40 74.77
N ASP A 336 -5.42 81.19 74.40
CA ASP A 336 -5.93 79.78 74.00
C ASP A 336 -6.44 79.37 72.53
N ASP A 337 -6.69 78.11 71.97
CA ASP A 337 -6.07 76.70 71.75
C ASP A 337 -6.82 75.90 70.54
N GLU A 338 -6.86 74.59 70.06
CA GLU A 338 -6.36 73.15 70.27
C GLU A 338 -6.63 72.10 69.04
N LEU A 339 -5.91 70.93 68.89
CA LEU A 339 -6.13 69.51 68.25
C LEU A 339 -6.69 69.20 66.77
N SER A 340 -6.87 67.99 66.09
CA SER A 340 -6.65 66.45 66.09
C SER A 340 -7.00 65.77 64.66
N ILE A 341 -7.05 64.46 64.17
CA ILE A 341 -6.59 63.01 64.46
C ILE A 341 -6.48 61.96 63.20
N THR A 342 -7.11 60.73 63.06
CA THR A 342 -6.74 59.52 62.17
C THR A 342 -7.89 58.60 61.53
N ILE A 343 -7.62 57.58 60.62
CA ILE A 343 -8.19 56.15 60.47
C ILE A 343 -8.03 55.38 59.06
N ASP A 344 -8.43 54.07 58.96
CA ASP A 344 -8.03 52.89 58.10
C ASP A 344 -9.17 52.22 57.20
N GLY A 345 -8.91 51.16 56.37
CA GLY A 345 -9.92 50.37 55.59
C GLY A 345 -9.46 49.12 54.78
N ALA A 346 -10.36 48.13 54.49
CA ALA A 346 -10.03 46.74 54.06
C ALA A 346 -10.78 46.13 52.80
N SER A 347 -10.83 44.78 52.65
CA SER A 347 -11.18 44.01 51.42
C SER A 347 -11.99 42.71 51.66
N GLU A 348 -12.87 42.29 50.74
CA GLU A 348 -13.67 41.03 50.78
C GLU A 348 -14.04 40.47 49.37
N GLU A 349 -14.10 39.14 49.21
CA GLU A 349 -14.76 38.46 48.05
C GLU A 349 -15.09 36.96 48.33
N SER A 350 -16.26 36.64 48.93
CA SER A 350 -16.73 35.23 49.04
C SER A 350 -18.21 35.06 49.43
N ASP A 351 -19.13 34.90 48.45
CA ASP A 351 -20.56 34.65 48.78
C ASP A 351 -21.36 33.77 47.78
N ILE A 352 -20.76 33.38 46.65
CA ILE A 352 -21.50 32.71 45.55
C ILE A 352 -21.62 31.18 45.73
N LEU A 353 -20.72 30.55 46.49
CA LEU A 353 -20.54 29.09 46.49
C LEU A 353 -21.70 28.31 47.14
N VAL A 354 -22.35 28.85 48.17
CA VAL A 354 -23.33 28.13 49.00
C VAL A 354 -24.64 27.86 48.23
N ASN A 355 -25.11 28.82 47.44
CA ASN A 355 -26.41 28.79 46.78
C ASN A 355 -26.55 27.72 45.67
N LEU A 356 -25.44 27.17 45.15
CA LEU A 356 -25.48 26.12 44.12
C LEU A 356 -25.74 24.73 44.70
N GLN A 357 -25.29 24.45 45.93
CA GLN A 357 -25.35 23.11 46.53
C GLN A 357 -26.73 22.77 47.10
N GLU A 358 -27.55 23.77 47.43
CA GLU A 358 -28.93 23.60 47.90
C GLU A 358 -29.97 23.64 46.76
N SER A 359 -29.55 23.88 45.51
CA SER A 359 -30.44 23.99 44.36
C SER A 359 -30.98 22.64 43.87
N SER A 360 -32.26 22.62 43.48
CA SER A 360 -32.90 21.46 42.83
C SER A 360 -32.62 21.34 41.32
N ASP A 361 -31.98 22.35 40.71
CA ASP A 361 -31.46 22.29 39.34
C ASP A 361 -30.30 23.28 39.15
N PRO A 362 -29.11 23.02 39.73
CA PRO A 362 -27.94 23.88 39.52
C PRO A 362 -27.52 23.93 38.05
N SER A 363 -27.83 22.88 37.28
CA SER A 363 -27.51 22.80 35.84
C SER A 363 -28.29 23.83 35.01
N LYS A 364 -29.53 24.13 35.38
CA LYS A 364 -30.31 25.21 34.76
C LYS A 364 -29.89 26.59 35.24
N ILE A 365 -29.63 26.78 36.55
CA ILE A 365 -29.23 28.11 37.08
C ILE A 365 -27.95 28.61 36.40
N VAL A 366 -26.90 27.78 36.30
CA VAL A 366 -25.64 28.17 35.64
C VAL A 366 -25.89 28.48 34.15
N LEU A 367 -26.76 27.72 33.48
CA LEU A 367 -27.10 27.97 32.08
C LEU A 367 -27.84 29.31 31.89
N ASP A 368 -28.85 29.58 32.72
CA ASP A 368 -29.63 30.82 32.68
C ASP A 368 -28.73 32.06 32.97
N VAL A 369 -27.72 31.93 33.85
CA VAL A 369 -26.73 32.98 34.16
C VAL A 369 -25.69 33.19 33.04
N ILE A 370 -25.35 32.14 32.28
CA ILE A 370 -24.49 32.29 31.09
C ILE A 370 -25.26 32.95 29.93
N MET A 371 -26.55 32.61 29.76
CA MET A 371 -27.37 33.19 28.69
C MET A 371 -27.88 34.62 29.00
N ASN A 372 -27.89 35.04 30.27
CA ASN A 372 -28.37 36.36 30.70
C ASN A 372 -27.32 37.07 31.60
N PRO A 373 -26.32 37.77 31.03
CA PRO A 373 -25.34 38.50 31.83
C PRO A 373 -25.97 39.65 32.62
N ILE A 374 -25.61 39.76 33.90
CA ILE A 374 -26.13 40.77 34.84
C ILE A 374 -25.66 42.20 34.46
N ILE A 375 -24.52 42.32 33.77
CA ILE A 375 -23.96 43.59 33.29
C ILE A 375 -24.21 43.73 31.78
N PRO A 376 -25.00 44.72 31.32
CA PRO A 376 -25.24 44.96 29.90
C PRO A 376 -24.28 45.98 29.26
N LEU A 377 -24.24 45.98 27.92
CA LEU A 377 -23.53 46.87 26.95
C LEU A 377 -22.17 46.38 26.43
N PRO A 378 -21.75 46.82 25.20
CA PRO A 378 -22.41 47.75 24.27
C PRO A 378 -23.12 47.11 23.07
N LYS A 379 -23.98 47.90 22.40
CA LYS A 379 -24.82 47.45 21.27
C LYS A 379 -24.11 47.60 19.91
N LYS A 380 -23.98 46.51 19.14
CA LYS A 380 -24.20 46.55 17.68
C LYS A 380 -24.39 45.15 17.09
N GLY A 381 -25.49 44.94 16.35
CA GLY A 381 -25.69 43.77 15.48
C GLY A 381 -25.94 42.45 16.20
N ASP A 382 -24.88 41.86 16.74
CA ASP A 382 -24.79 40.43 17.03
C ASP A 382 -24.89 40.11 18.52
N LYS A 383 -25.44 38.93 18.82
CA LYS A 383 -25.40 38.34 20.15
C LYS A 383 -24.04 37.65 20.35
N VAL A 384 -23.09 38.38 20.90
CA VAL A 384 -21.83 37.78 21.37
C VAL A 384 -22.06 37.29 22.80
N VAL A 385 -22.13 35.98 23.00
CA VAL A 385 -22.10 35.41 24.35
C VAL A 385 -20.66 35.45 24.85
N ILE A 386 -20.41 36.32 25.83
CA ILE A 386 -19.09 36.53 26.44
C ILE A 386 -18.94 35.56 27.61
N ILE A 387 -17.87 34.78 27.61
CA ILE A 387 -17.48 33.93 28.73
C ILE A 387 -16.38 34.64 29.51
N ASP A 388 -16.69 35.09 30.72
CA ASP A 388 -15.70 35.64 31.65
C ASP A 388 -15.26 34.60 32.70
N GLU A 389 -14.23 34.92 33.47
CA GLU A 389 -13.64 34.04 34.49
C GLU A 389 -14.68 33.61 35.54
N SER A 390 -15.68 34.43 35.84
CA SER A 390 -16.78 34.06 36.76
C SER A 390 -17.67 32.94 36.17
N ARG A 391 -17.95 32.99 34.86
CA ARG A 391 -18.70 31.93 34.14
C ARG A 391 -17.87 30.67 33.98
N ILE A 392 -16.56 30.77 33.78
CA ILE A 392 -15.64 29.62 33.84
C ILE A 392 -15.70 28.97 35.22
N PHE A 393 -15.51 29.73 36.30
CA PHE A 393 -15.51 29.19 37.66
C PHE A 393 -16.83 28.48 38.00
N MET A 394 -17.98 29.06 37.66
CA MET A 394 -19.29 28.40 37.84
C MET A 394 -19.42 27.10 37.04
N LEU A 395 -18.89 27.04 35.82
CA LEU A 395 -18.87 25.82 35.01
C LEU A 395 -17.92 24.76 35.56
N GLU A 396 -16.76 25.15 36.11
CA GLU A 396 -15.83 24.23 36.77
C GLU A 396 -16.47 23.61 38.03
N GLN A 397 -17.09 24.43 38.90
CA GLN A 397 -17.81 23.92 40.07
C GLN A 397 -18.94 22.95 39.65
N LEU A 398 -19.71 23.30 38.62
CA LEU A 398 -20.75 22.43 38.09
C LEU A 398 -20.20 21.13 37.48
N MET A 399 -19.02 21.18 36.85
CA MET A 399 -18.31 20.01 36.33
C MET A 399 -17.86 19.10 37.47
N ILE A 400 -17.38 19.63 38.59
CA ILE A 400 -17.04 18.85 39.79
C ILE A 400 -18.32 18.21 40.36
N MET A 401 -19.36 19.00 40.62
CA MET A 401 -20.63 18.56 41.21
C MET A 401 -21.36 17.47 40.40
N SER A 402 -21.15 17.41 39.08
CA SER A 402 -21.67 16.34 38.20
C SER A 402 -23.19 16.05 38.33
N PRO A 403 -24.07 17.08 38.31
CA PRO A 403 -25.51 16.89 38.52
C PRO A 403 -26.18 16.08 37.40
N ASN A 404 -27.37 15.53 37.68
CA ASN A 404 -28.19 14.85 36.67
C ASN A 404 -29.01 15.86 35.86
N ILE A 405 -28.64 16.06 34.59
CA ILE A 405 -29.12 17.15 33.73
C ILE A 405 -30.31 16.70 32.88
N LYS A 406 -31.44 17.39 33.04
CA LYS A 406 -32.70 17.17 32.32
C LYS A 406 -32.56 17.46 30.82
N SER A 407 -33.27 16.73 29.97
CA SER A 407 -33.16 16.84 28.51
C SER A 407 -33.40 18.25 27.97
N CYS A 408 -34.42 18.96 28.46
CA CYS A 408 -34.70 20.34 28.07
C CYS A 408 -33.52 21.30 28.33
N VAL A 409 -32.80 21.13 29.45
CA VAL A 409 -31.61 21.91 29.77
C VAL A 409 -30.45 21.59 28.81
N LYS A 410 -30.35 20.34 28.34
CA LYS A 410 -29.40 19.96 27.28
C LYS A 410 -29.76 20.58 25.92
N ASP A 411 -31.04 20.66 25.57
CA ASP A 411 -31.51 21.30 24.32
C ASP A 411 -31.31 22.82 24.32
N GLU A 412 -31.28 23.45 25.50
CA GLU A 412 -30.90 24.86 25.70
C GLU A 412 -29.37 25.02 25.64
N ALA A 413 -28.60 24.21 26.37
CA ALA A 413 -27.14 24.22 26.37
C ALA A 413 -26.51 23.88 25.01
N LEU A 414 -27.15 23.04 24.19
CA LEU A 414 -26.70 22.72 22.83
C LEU A 414 -26.77 23.94 21.89
N LYS A 415 -27.79 24.81 22.03
CA LYS A 415 -27.89 26.06 21.26
C LYS A 415 -26.76 27.00 21.64
N LEU A 416 -26.52 27.18 22.94
CA LEU A 416 -25.39 27.94 23.47
C LEU A 416 -24.04 27.40 22.99
N ALA A 417 -23.84 26.08 22.99
CA ALA A 417 -22.61 25.46 22.49
C ALA A 417 -22.39 25.72 20.98
N HIS A 418 -23.45 25.75 20.16
CA HIS A 418 -23.34 26.17 18.76
C HIS A 418 -23.04 27.66 18.59
N GLU A 419 -23.64 28.54 19.41
CA GLU A 419 -23.42 30.00 19.41
C GLU A 419 -21.96 30.32 19.80
N LEU A 420 -21.44 29.69 20.85
CA LEU A 420 -20.02 29.79 21.25
C LEU A 420 -19.07 29.23 20.18
N LYS A 421 -19.37 28.06 19.58
CA LYS A 421 -18.54 27.49 18.51
C LYS A 421 -18.51 28.37 17.26
N ALA A 422 -19.57 29.12 16.97
CA ALA A 422 -19.58 30.12 15.90
C ALA A 422 -18.69 31.33 16.25
N ASN A 423 -18.76 31.83 17.49
CA ASN A 423 -17.90 32.92 17.97
C ASN A 423 -16.40 32.55 17.94
N ILE A 424 -16.04 31.35 18.38
CA ILE A 424 -14.66 30.82 18.33
C ILE A 424 -14.12 30.73 16.89
N LYS A 425 -14.97 30.53 15.87
CA LYS A 425 -14.55 30.54 14.46
C LYS A 425 -14.44 31.96 13.86
N ALA A 426 -14.83 33.01 14.59
CA ALA A 426 -14.80 34.40 14.13
C ALA A 426 -13.61 35.20 14.68
N ASN A 427 -13.12 34.88 15.90
CA ASN A 427 -12.05 35.61 16.58
C ASN A 427 -10.84 34.70 16.87
N THR A 428 -9.63 35.19 16.63
CA THR A 428 -8.38 34.38 16.66
C THR A 428 -7.60 34.39 17.99
N GLU A 429 -8.04 35.12 19.01
CA GLU A 429 -7.30 35.35 20.27
C GLU A 429 -8.17 35.15 21.53
N TYR A 430 -8.72 33.94 21.76
CA TYR A 430 -9.49 33.66 22.97
C TYR A 430 -9.26 32.24 23.53
N SER A 431 -8.74 32.17 24.76
CA SER A 431 -8.58 30.91 25.52
C SER A 431 -9.80 30.61 26.41
N LEU A 432 -10.40 31.63 27.02
CA LEU A 432 -11.54 31.47 27.94
C LEU A 432 -12.81 31.01 27.22
N GLU A 433 -13.14 31.56 26.05
CA GLU A 433 -14.30 31.12 25.26
C GLU A 433 -14.15 29.65 24.81
N VAL A 434 -12.94 29.23 24.46
CA VAL A 434 -12.63 27.83 24.12
C VAL A 434 -12.78 26.93 25.34
N LEU A 435 -12.25 27.34 26.50
CA LEU A 435 -12.39 26.63 27.77
C LEU A 435 -13.86 26.51 28.20
N GLY A 436 -14.64 27.59 28.09
CA GLY A 436 -16.07 27.62 28.43
C GLY A 436 -16.92 26.76 27.52
N PHE A 437 -16.66 26.79 26.22
CA PHE A 437 -17.27 25.87 25.25
C PHE A 437 -16.97 24.40 25.62
N LEU A 438 -15.71 24.07 25.91
CA LEU A 438 -15.28 22.73 26.29
C LEU A 438 -15.90 22.27 27.63
N LEU A 439 -15.99 23.17 28.63
CA LEU A 439 -16.67 22.92 29.90
C LEU A 439 -18.17 22.66 29.68
N ILE A 440 -18.84 23.42 28.81
CA ILE A 440 -20.25 23.19 28.46
C ILE A 440 -20.43 21.82 27.77
N LEU A 441 -19.52 21.41 26.87
CA LEU A 441 -19.58 20.07 26.29
C LEU A 441 -19.43 18.95 27.34
N SER A 442 -18.53 19.15 28.30
CA SER A 442 -18.25 18.22 29.40
C SER A 442 -19.43 18.11 30.38
N VAL A 443 -19.88 19.25 30.94
CA VAL A 443 -20.96 19.33 31.92
C VAL A 443 -22.27 18.79 31.34
N TYR A 444 -22.73 19.34 30.22
CA TYR A 444 -24.04 19.00 29.66
C TYR A 444 -24.03 17.67 28.88
N GLY A 445 -22.85 17.05 28.69
CA GLY A 445 -22.67 15.79 27.98
C GLY A 445 -23.01 15.92 26.49
N LEU A 446 -22.53 16.99 25.86
CA LEU A 446 -22.87 17.37 24.48
C LEU A 446 -21.80 17.01 23.45
N PHE A 447 -20.68 16.43 23.87
CA PHE A 447 -19.54 16.07 23.00
C PHE A 447 -19.92 15.27 21.76
N THR A 448 -20.94 14.40 21.83
CA THR A 448 -21.43 13.58 20.70
C THR A 448 -22.14 14.36 19.60
N TYR A 449 -22.48 15.64 19.81
CA TYR A 449 -23.13 16.51 18.83
C TYR A 449 -22.15 17.35 18.00
N PHE A 450 -20.84 17.23 18.26
CA PHE A 450 -19.79 18.01 17.62
C PHE A 450 -18.73 17.10 16.99
N ASP A 451 -18.07 17.62 15.95
CA ASP A 451 -16.91 16.95 15.36
C ASP A 451 -15.79 16.80 16.41
N GLN A 452 -15.32 15.57 16.59
CA GLN A 452 -14.48 15.19 17.71
C GLN A 452 -13.01 15.55 17.50
N ASP A 453 -12.57 15.63 16.24
CA ASP A 453 -11.23 16.10 15.89
C ASP A 453 -11.17 17.62 15.97
N GLU A 454 -12.21 18.36 15.55
CA GLU A 454 -12.29 19.82 15.78
C GLU A 454 -12.26 20.17 17.27
N VAL A 455 -13.00 19.43 18.12
CA VAL A 455 -13.02 19.70 19.57
C VAL A 455 -11.71 19.30 20.25
N LEU A 456 -11.01 18.26 19.77
CA LEU A 456 -9.67 17.90 20.23
C LEU A 456 -8.59 18.92 19.79
N ASP A 457 -8.68 19.42 18.55
CA ASP A 457 -7.79 20.47 18.06
C ASP A 457 -8.01 21.81 18.82
N LEU A 458 -9.23 22.07 19.31
CA LEU A 458 -9.53 23.19 20.24
C LEU A 458 -9.03 22.95 21.66
N PHE A 459 -9.15 21.73 22.21
CA PHE A 459 -8.64 21.41 23.55
C PHE A 459 -7.15 21.72 23.70
N ALA A 460 -6.36 21.53 22.62
CA ALA A 460 -4.93 21.81 22.64
C ALA A 460 -4.56 23.25 23.04
N SER A 461 -5.40 24.27 22.75
CA SER A 461 -5.12 25.67 23.14
C SER A 461 -5.53 26.02 24.58
N VAL A 462 -6.04 25.06 25.36
CA VAL A 462 -6.36 25.21 26.79
C VAL A 462 -5.75 24.10 27.65
N ALA A 463 -4.81 23.32 27.10
CA ALA A 463 -4.22 22.18 27.77
C ALA A 463 -3.41 22.54 29.03
N GLU A 464 -2.86 23.76 29.08
CA GLU A 464 -2.17 24.31 30.27
C GLU A 464 -3.13 24.76 31.39
N HIS A 465 -4.44 24.83 31.13
CA HIS A 465 -5.39 25.25 32.15
C HIS A 465 -5.51 24.21 33.26
N LYS A 466 -5.65 24.66 34.52
CA LYS A 466 -5.68 23.81 35.73
C LYS A 466 -6.69 22.65 35.67
N ILE A 467 -7.82 22.86 35.00
CA ILE A 467 -8.94 21.91 34.86
C ILE A 467 -8.78 20.92 33.68
N SER A 468 -7.75 21.09 32.84
CA SER A 468 -7.65 20.42 31.53
C SER A 468 -7.65 18.89 31.63
N VAL A 469 -7.01 18.32 32.64
CA VAL A 469 -6.91 16.87 32.86
C VAL A 469 -8.29 16.23 33.11
N GLU A 470 -9.07 16.83 34.01
CA GLU A 470 -10.41 16.36 34.39
C GLU A 470 -11.39 16.50 33.21
N LEU A 471 -11.25 17.57 32.45
CA LEU A 471 -12.02 17.84 31.24
C LEU A 471 -11.65 16.87 30.10
N PHE A 472 -10.38 16.50 29.97
CA PHE A 472 -9.89 15.52 29.00
C PHE A 472 -10.44 14.11 29.25
N GLU A 473 -10.54 13.71 30.53
CA GLU A 473 -11.18 12.47 30.94
C GLU A 473 -12.69 12.51 30.67
N LYS A 474 -13.41 13.57 31.08
CA LYS A 474 -14.86 13.68 30.88
C LYS A 474 -15.31 13.78 29.43
N LEU A 475 -14.52 14.38 28.55
CA LEU A 475 -14.78 14.35 27.10
C LEU A 475 -14.39 13.00 26.45
N GLY A 476 -13.78 12.07 27.20
CA GLY A 476 -13.45 10.73 26.73
C GLY A 476 -12.25 10.66 25.78
N PHE A 477 -11.40 11.70 25.75
CA PHE A 477 -10.24 11.78 24.86
C PHE A 477 -9.15 10.76 25.19
N ALA A 478 -9.12 10.20 26.40
CA ALA A 478 -8.19 9.16 26.83
C ALA A 478 -8.07 7.96 25.87
N ASN A 479 -9.14 7.63 25.13
CA ASN A 479 -9.16 6.53 24.17
C ASN A 479 -8.81 6.94 22.71
N LYS A 480 -8.45 8.21 22.47
CA LYS A 480 -8.27 8.80 21.12
C LYS A 480 -6.98 9.61 20.95
N VAL A 481 -6.04 9.50 21.88
CA VAL A 481 -4.79 10.27 21.85
C VAL A 481 -3.92 9.87 20.65
N SER A 482 -3.96 10.68 19.59
CA SER A 482 -3.12 10.47 18.40
C SER A 482 -1.75 11.11 18.59
N GLY A 483 -0.71 10.58 17.93
CA GLY A 483 0.64 11.17 17.96
C GLY A 483 0.68 12.63 17.45
N LYS A 484 -0.25 13.01 16.56
CA LYS A 484 -0.42 14.40 16.08
C LYS A 484 -0.80 15.34 17.23
N PHE A 485 -1.68 14.91 18.13
CA PHE A 485 -2.11 15.70 19.29
C PHE A 485 -0.96 15.85 20.30
N ILE A 486 -0.20 14.78 20.57
CA ILE A 486 0.97 14.84 21.48
C ILE A 486 2.01 15.84 20.97
N ILE A 487 2.29 15.89 19.66
CA ILE A 487 3.20 16.89 19.08
C ILE A 487 2.68 18.31 19.32
N LYS A 488 1.37 18.55 19.16
CA LYS A 488 0.71 19.86 19.37
C LYS A 488 0.68 20.33 20.84
N LEU A 489 1.05 19.47 21.80
CA LEU A 489 1.22 19.83 23.21
C LEU A 489 2.69 20.09 23.61
N VAL A 490 3.64 19.89 22.69
CA VAL A 490 5.09 19.91 22.94
C VAL A 490 5.82 20.82 21.92
N THR A 491 5.08 21.55 21.09
CA THR A 491 5.57 22.49 20.06
C THR A 491 4.84 23.81 20.14
#